data_AF-A0A1E1GAA0-F1
#
_entry.id   AF-A0A1E1GAA0-F1
#
_cell.length_a   1.000
_cell.length_b   1.000
_cell.length_c   1.000
_cell.angle_alpha   90.00
_cell.angle_beta   90.00
_cell.angle_gamma   90.00
#
_symmetry.space_group_name_H-M   'P 1'
#
loop_
_entity.id
_entity.type
_entity.pdbx_description
1 polymer ?
#
loop_
_entity_poly.entity_id
_entity_poly.type
_entity_poly.pdbx_seq_one_letter_code
_entity_poly.pdbx_strand_id
1 'polypeptide(L)'
;MVYFIYVNGLKVPVSREVYREYWKLTNRENYLNRLEVQHHVRPFSDYTDCQLTGVKADEKMDIQKIIETKEILQLLCEALLTLNDDEFKLVKDLFFEDKTLNEISQSSKVSITTVARRRDKILSYLKKMLQ
;
A
#
# COMPACT_ATOMS: atom_id res chain seq x y z
N MET A 1 -60.27 2.78 -9.43
CA MET A 1 -59.30 2.68 -10.54
C MET A 1 -58.30 1.59 -10.19
N VAL A 2 -58.14 0.60 -11.07
CA VAL A 2 -57.14 -0.48 -10.90
C VAL A 2 -55.84 -0.01 -11.56
N TYR A 3 -54.73 -0.06 -10.83
CA TYR A 3 -53.40 0.27 -11.35
C TYR A 3 -52.70 -1.00 -11.80
N PHE A 4 -51.77 -0.90 -12.76
CA PHE A 4 -51.07 -2.07 -13.29
C PHE A 4 -49.58 -1.78 -13.45
N ILE A 5 -48.75 -2.78 -13.20
CA ILE A 5 -47.32 -2.80 -13.54
C ILE A 5 -47.03 -4.01 -14.43
N TYR A 6 -45.91 -3.95 -15.15
CA TYR A 6 -45.46 -5.07 -15.98
C TYR A 6 -44.27 -5.75 -15.32
N VAL A 7 -44.41 -7.04 -15.04
CA VAL A 7 -43.32 -7.88 -14.51
C VAL A 7 -43.08 -8.99 -15.52
N ASN A 8 -41.88 -9.06 -16.10
CA ASN A 8 -41.52 -10.03 -17.14
C ASN A 8 -42.51 -10.06 -18.32
N GLY A 9 -43.04 -8.89 -18.71
CA GLY A 9 -44.02 -8.76 -19.79
C GLY A 9 -45.47 -9.08 -19.41
N LEU A 10 -45.74 -9.53 -18.19
CA LEU A 10 -47.09 -9.81 -17.70
C LEU A 10 -47.69 -8.60 -16.99
N LYS A 11 -48.94 -8.27 -17.32
CA LYS A 11 -49.70 -7.16 -16.72
C LYS A 11 -50.29 -7.58 -15.38
N VAL A 12 -49.75 -7.05 -14.28
CA VAL A 12 -50.16 -7.37 -12.92
C VAL A 12 -50.96 -6.22 -12.31
N PRO A 13 -52.22 -6.44 -11.85
CA PRO A 13 -52.98 -5.43 -11.12
C PRO A 13 -52.39 -5.20 -9.74
N VAL A 14 -52.23 -3.93 -9.34
CA VAL A 14 -51.61 -3.53 -8.08
C VAL A 14 -52.38 -2.40 -7.40
N SER A 15 -52.13 -2.21 -6.11
CA SER A 15 -52.64 -1.06 -5.36
C SER A 15 -51.98 0.24 -5.84
N ARG A 16 -52.61 1.38 -5.55
CA ARG A 16 -52.07 2.71 -5.86
C ARG A 16 -50.70 2.94 -5.22
N GLU A 17 -50.51 2.47 -3.99
CA GLU A 17 -49.28 2.64 -3.23
C GLU A 17 -48.12 1.92 -3.90
N VAL A 18 -48.31 0.65 -4.26
CA VAL A 18 -47.32 -0.16 -4.98
C VAL A 18 -46.99 0.46 -6.33
N TYR A 19 -48.01 0.91 -7.07
CA TYR A 19 -47.80 1.60 -8.34
C TYR A 19 -46.95 2.86 -8.21
N ARG A 20 -47.19 3.67 -7.16
CA ARG A 20 -46.45 4.91 -6.92
C ARG A 20 -44.99 4.65 -6.57
N GLU A 21 -44.72 3.71 -5.66
CA GLU A 21 -43.34 3.39 -5.25
C GLU A 21 -42.56 2.72 -6.40
N TYR A 22 -43.21 1.83 -7.17
CA TYR A 22 -42.61 1.25 -8.37
C TYR A 22 -42.13 2.35 -9.34
N TRP A 23 -43.03 3.25 -9.74
CA TRP A 23 -42.67 4.30 -10.70
C TRP A 23 -41.69 5.33 -10.13
N LYS A 24 -41.69 5.57 -8.82
CA LYS A 24 -40.70 6.43 -8.17
C LYS A 24 -39.29 5.83 -8.31
N LEU A 25 -39.14 4.53 -8.08
CA LEU A 25 -37.87 3.83 -8.23
C LEU A 25 -37.45 3.75 -9.71
N THR A 26 -38.36 3.31 -10.58
CA THR A 26 -38.11 3.20 -12.03
C THR A 26 -37.72 4.55 -12.65
N ASN A 27 -38.37 5.65 -12.24
CA ASN A 27 -38.02 6.98 -12.74
C ASN A 27 -36.64 7.43 -12.26
N ARG A 28 -36.25 7.09 -11.02
CA ARG A 28 -34.91 7.39 -10.49
C ARG A 28 -33.84 6.63 -11.25
N GLU A 29 -34.04 5.34 -11.49
CA GLU A 29 -33.11 4.51 -12.28
C GLU A 29 -32.97 5.05 -13.71
N ASN A 30 -34.08 5.35 -14.37
CA ASN A 30 -34.06 5.95 -15.72
C ASN A 30 -33.34 7.30 -15.76
N TYR A 31 -33.47 8.12 -14.72
CA TYR A 31 -32.76 9.39 -14.61
C TYR A 31 -31.25 9.18 -14.47
N LEU A 32 -30.82 8.24 -13.63
CA LEU A 32 -29.40 7.88 -13.48
C LEU A 32 -28.81 7.35 -14.80
N ASN A 33 -29.52 6.47 -15.49
CA ASN A 33 -29.09 5.96 -16.81
C ASN A 33 -28.86 7.10 -17.83
N ARG A 34 -29.71 8.13 -17.81
CA ARG A 34 -29.53 9.31 -18.68
C ARG A 34 -28.30 10.12 -18.31
N LEU A 35 -28.04 10.31 -17.01
CA LEU A 35 -26.84 10.99 -16.53
C LEU A 35 -25.57 10.22 -16.89
N GLU A 36 -25.56 8.89 -16.77
CA GLU A 36 -24.42 8.05 -17.15
C GLU A 36 -24.08 8.21 -18.64
N VAL A 37 -25.09 8.16 -19.51
CA VAL A 37 -24.92 8.42 -20.96
C VAL A 37 -24.41 9.84 -21.21
N GLN A 38 -24.98 10.84 -20.55
CA GLN A 38 -24.60 12.25 -20.72
C GLN A 38 -23.13 12.50 -20.30
N HIS A 39 -22.70 11.89 -19.20
CA HIS A 39 -21.35 12.08 -18.65
C HIS A 39 -20.33 11.06 -19.18
N HIS A 40 -20.74 10.17 -20.09
CA HIS A 40 -19.90 9.11 -20.66
C HIS A 40 -19.23 8.24 -19.57
N VAL A 41 -19.95 8.05 -18.46
CA VAL A 41 -19.49 7.22 -17.33
C VAL A 41 -19.91 5.79 -17.63
N ARG A 42 -18.94 4.86 -17.60
CA ARG A 42 -19.21 3.44 -17.80
C ARG A 42 -20.03 2.89 -16.62
N PRO A 43 -21.23 2.30 -16.85
CA PRO A 43 -22.06 1.76 -15.78
C PRO A 43 -21.36 0.67 -14.98
N PHE A 44 -21.68 0.56 -13.69
CA PHE A 44 -21.08 -0.46 -12.83
C PHE A 44 -21.45 -1.90 -13.27
N SER A 45 -22.60 -2.07 -13.93
CA SER A 45 -23.04 -3.35 -14.52
C SER A 45 -22.14 -3.87 -15.64
N ASP A 46 -21.40 -2.99 -16.32
CA ASP A 46 -20.45 -3.37 -17.38
C ASP A 46 -19.15 -3.97 -16.81
N TYR A 47 -18.97 -3.94 -15.49
CA TYR A 47 -17.85 -4.58 -14.79
C TYR A 47 -18.20 -6.01 -14.34
N THR A 48 -19.23 -6.62 -14.92
CA THR A 48 -19.61 -8.03 -14.67
C THR A 48 -18.49 -9.00 -15.04
N ASP A 49 -17.64 -8.65 -16.01
CA ASP A 49 -16.41 -9.37 -16.35
C ASP A 49 -15.20 -8.90 -15.52
N CYS A 50 -15.38 -8.60 -14.24
CA CYS A 50 -14.25 -8.32 -13.34
C CYS A 50 -13.48 -9.63 -13.05
N GLN A 51 -12.93 -10.24 -14.11
CA GLN A 51 -11.67 -10.90 -13.98
C GLN A 51 -10.72 -9.85 -13.41
N LEU A 52 -10.33 -10.03 -12.15
CA LEU A 52 -9.24 -9.32 -11.47
C LEU A 52 -7.88 -9.60 -12.16
N THR A 53 -7.86 -9.88 -13.47
CA THR A 53 -6.68 -10.01 -14.32
C THR A 53 -6.11 -8.64 -14.68
N GLY A 54 -6.82 -7.56 -14.33
CA GLY A 54 -6.38 -6.18 -14.44
C GLY A 54 -5.53 -5.69 -13.28
N VAL A 55 -4.78 -6.53 -12.56
CA VAL A 55 -3.62 -6.04 -11.79
C VAL A 55 -2.56 -5.66 -12.83
N LYS A 56 -2.76 -4.52 -13.48
CA LYS A 56 -1.70 -3.88 -14.25
C LYS A 56 -0.64 -3.49 -13.24
N ALA A 57 0.58 -3.97 -13.46
CA ALA A 57 1.73 -3.46 -12.71
C ALA A 57 1.71 -1.93 -12.82
N ASP A 58 1.76 -1.25 -11.67
CA ASP A 58 1.91 0.20 -11.68
C ASP A 58 3.26 0.49 -12.34
N GLU A 59 3.25 1.03 -13.56
CA GLU A 59 4.47 1.33 -14.33
C GLU A 59 5.37 2.34 -13.60
N LYS A 60 4.84 3.03 -12.56
CA LYS A 60 5.64 3.88 -11.67
C LYS A 60 6.47 3.07 -10.67
N MET A 61 6.06 1.85 -10.35
CA MET A 61 6.73 0.97 -9.40
C MET A 61 7.67 0.01 -10.12
N ASP A 62 8.96 0.25 -9.93
CA ASP A 62 10.00 -0.64 -10.42
C ASP A 62 10.11 -1.87 -9.50
N ILE A 63 9.39 -2.94 -9.86
CA ILE A 63 9.35 -4.20 -9.12
C ILE A 63 10.75 -4.78 -8.94
N GLN A 64 11.61 -4.65 -9.95
CA GLN A 64 12.98 -5.14 -9.91
C GLN A 64 13.77 -4.44 -8.80
N LYS A 65 13.71 -3.10 -8.73
CA LYS A 65 14.35 -2.35 -7.63
C LYS A 65 13.81 -2.73 -6.26
N ILE A 66 12.51 -3.03 -6.13
CA ILE A 66 11.91 -3.45 -4.85
C ILE A 66 12.48 -4.80 -4.43
N ILE A 67 12.63 -5.74 -5.36
CA ILE A 67 13.21 -7.05 -5.08
C ILE A 67 14.69 -6.91 -4.72
N GLU A 68 15.47 -6.16 -5.51
CA GLU A 68 16.89 -5.89 -5.25
C GLU A 68 17.11 -5.25 -3.88
N THR A 69 16.32 -4.22 -3.53
CA THR A 69 16.42 -3.56 -2.22
C THR A 69 16.05 -4.50 -1.08
N LYS A 70 15.06 -5.38 -1.26
CA LYS A 70 14.68 -6.39 -0.27
C LYS A 70 15.81 -7.40 -0.04
N GLU A 71 16.46 -7.85 -1.11
CA GLU A 71 17.60 -8.79 -1.03
C GLU A 71 18.79 -8.15 -0.31
N ILE A 72 19.16 -6.91 -0.67
CA ILE A 72 20.22 -6.15 0.01
C ILE A 72 19.89 -5.95 1.49
N LEU A 73 18.63 -5.64 1.82
CA LEU A 73 18.19 -5.46 3.20
C LEU A 73 18.31 -6.77 4.00
N GLN A 74 17.95 -7.90 3.40
CA GLN A 74 18.09 -9.20 4.04
C GLN A 74 19.56 -9.54 4.33
N LEU A 75 20.45 -9.34 3.35
CA LEU A 75 21.90 -9.52 3.54
C LEU A 75 22.46 -8.59 4.62
N LEU A 76 22.00 -7.34 4.68
CA LEU A 76 22.39 -6.40 5.74
C LEU A 76 21.95 -6.91 7.11
N CYS A 77 20.72 -7.40 7.25
CA CYS A 77 20.23 -7.97 8.50
C CYS A 77 21.08 -9.17 8.95
N GLU A 78 21.44 -10.06 8.04
CA GLU A 78 22.33 -11.19 8.33
C GLU A 78 23.72 -10.73 8.77
N ALA A 79 24.30 -9.72 8.09
CA ALA A 79 25.58 -9.14 8.46
C ALA A 79 25.54 -8.38 9.80
N LEU A 80 24.40 -7.81 10.18
CA LEU A 80 24.24 -7.18 11.50
C LEU A 80 24.19 -8.22 12.63
N LEU A 81 23.68 -9.42 12.37
CA LEU A 81 23.65 -10.52 13.35
C LEU A 81 25.04 -11.11 13.65
N THR A 82 26.03 -10.88 12.78
CA THR A 82 27.41 -11.33 13.03
C THR A 82 28.22 -10.35 13.87
N LEU A 83 27.72 -9.13 14.08
CA LEU A 83 28.35 -8.13 14.95
C LEU A 83 28.24 -8.55 16.41
N ASN A 84 29.26 -8.19 17.20
CA ASN A 84 29.18 -8.35 18.64
C ASN A 84 28.29 -7.28 19.29
N ASP A 85 27.82 -7.50 20.53
CA ASP A 85 26.90 -6.59 21.24
C ASP A 85 27.39 -5.14 21.27
N ASP A 86 28.69 -4.93 21.51
CA ASP A 86 29.30 -3.60 21.53
C ASP A 86 29.32 -2.92 20.15
N GLU A 87 29.56 -3.69 19.10
CA GLU A 87 29.59 -3.20 17.71
C GLU A 87 28.18 -2.88 17.23
N PHE A 88 27.23 -3.77 17.53
CA PHE A 88 25.82 -3.57 17.26
C PHE A 88 25.28 -2.34 18.00
N LYS A 89 25.63 -2.17 19.28
CA LYS A 89 25.25 -1.00 20.07
C LYS A 89 25.80 0.30 19.47
N LEU A 90 27.04 0.29 18.99
CA LEU A 90 27.63 1.45 18.32
C LEU A 90 26.88 1.82 17.03
N VAL A 91 26.49 0.83 16.22
CA VAL A 91 25.67 1.05 15.01
C VAL A 91 24.29 1.59 15.40
N LYS A 92 23.65 1.00 16.41
CA LYS A 92 22.35 1.43 16.90
C LYS A 92 22.38 2.89 17.36
N ASP A 93 23.34 3.23 18.22
CA ASP A 93 23.50 4.58 18.75
C ASP A 93 23.73 5.62 17.64
N LEU A 94 24.50 5.28 16.61
CA LEU A 94 24.83 6.20 15.51
C LEU A 94 23.72 6.39 14.47
N PHE A 95 23.00 5.32 14.11
CA PHE A 95 22.11 5.34 12.94
C PHE A 95 20.62 5.22 13.28
N PHE A 96 20.27 4.85 14.52
CA PHE A 96 18.87 4.71 14.95
C PHE A 96 18.50 5.65 16.10
N GLU A 97 19.46 5.99 16.96
CA GLU A 97 19.24 6.91 18.10
C GLU A 97 19.81 8.31 17.84
N ASP A 98 20.32 8.58 16.64
CA ASP A 98 20.91 9.85 16.18
C ASP A 98 21.98 10.45 17.13
N LYS A 99 22.68 9.60 17.88
CA LYS A 99 23.73 10.07 18.81
C LYS A 99 24.98 10.46 18.05
N THR A 100 25.60 11.54 18.50
CA THR A 100 26.89 11.97 17.95
C THR A 100 28.03 11.11 18.49
N LEU A 101 29.15 11.05 17.75
CA LEU A 101 30.37 10.39 18.22
C LEU A 101 30.86 10.93 19.57
N ASN A 102 30.58 12.20 19.88
CA ASN A 102 30.96 12.84 21.13
C ASN A 102 30.10 12.31 22.30
N GLU A 103 28.78 12.22 22.13
CA GLU A 103 27.89 11.64 23.14
C GLU A 103 28.19 10.16 23.41
N ILE A 104 28.52 9.40 22.36
CA ILE A 104 28.93 7.99 22.49
C ILE A 104 30.28 7.90 23.21
N SER A 105 31.22 8.78 22.89
CA SER A 105 32.52 8.88 23.56
C SER A 105 32.38 9.17 25.06
N GLN A 106 31.51 10.11 25.43
CA GLN A 106 31.23 10.48 26.82
C GLN A 106 30.55 9.33 27.59
N SER A 107 29.54 8.69 27.00
CA SER A 107 28.81 7.59 27.65
C SER A 107 29.63 6.32 27.81
N SER A 108 30.48 5.99 26.83
CA SER A 108 31.35 4.81 26.86
C SER A 108 32.71 5.04 27.53
N LYS A 109 33.06 6.29 27.86
CA LYS A 109 34.39 6.71 28.36
C LYS A 109 35.55 6.31 27.44
N VAL A 110 35.30 6.23 26.14
CA VAL A 110 36.30 5.91 25.09
C VAL A 110 36.59 7.18 24.30
N SER A 111 37.82 7.40 23.82
CA SER A 111 38.12 8.59 22.99
C SER A 111 37.28 8.63 21.71
N ILE A 112 36.87 9.84 21.30
CA ILE A 112 36.12 10.07 20.04
C ILE A 112 36.83 9.42 18.84
N THR A 113 38.17 9.50 18.79
CA THR A 113 38.99 8.90 17.73
C THR A 113 38.90 7.37 17.69
N THR A 114 38.81 6.72 18.84
CA THR A 114 38.65 5.26 18.93
C THR A 114 37.24 4.84 18.51
N VAL A 115 36.21 5.61 18.90
CA VAL A 115 34.82 5.38 18.47
C VAL A 115 34.71 5.49 16.95
N ALA A 116 35.30 6.54 16.35
CA ALA A 116 35.33 6.72 14.90
C ALA A 116 36.02 5.55 14.17
N ARG A 117 37.18 5.10 14.66
CA ARG A 117 37.88 3.92 14.10
C ARG A 117 37.04 2.65 14.17
N ARG A 118 36.33 2.42 15.28
CA ARG A 118 35.43 1.26 15.43
C ARG A 118 34.27 1.34 14.43
N ARG A 119 33.63 2.50 14.30
CA ARG A 119 32.59 2.75 13.30
C ARG A 119 33.09 2.41 11.89
N ASP A 120 34.24 2.95 11.50
CA ASP A 120 34.78 2.75 10.14
C ASP A 120 35.11 1.29 9.87
N LYS A 121 35.62 0.56 10.88
CA LYS A 121 35.86 -0.87 10.78
C LYS A 121 34.55 -1.64 10.58
N ILE A 122 33.51 -1.34 11.36
CA ILE A 122 32.19 -1.98 11.23
C ILE A 122 31.58 -1.70 9.86
N LEU A 123 31.58 -0.45 9.41
CA LEU A 123 31.05 -0.08 8.09
C LEU A 123 31.82 -0.75 6.95
N SER A 124 33.15 -0.87 7.08
CA SER A 124 33.96 -1.59 6.08
C SER A 124 33.66 -3.08 6.04
N TYR A 125 33.31 -3.69 7.18
CA TYR A 125 32.91 -5.09 7.27
C TYR A 125 31.53 -5.31 6.68
N LEU A 126 30.53 -4.51 7.09
CA LEU A 126 29.17 -4.56 6.54
C LEU A 126 29.17 -4.35 5.02
N LYS A 127 29.96 -3.40 4.52
CA LYS A 127 30.10 -3.16 3.07
C LYS A 127 30.65 -4.38 2.33
N LYS A 128 31.60 -5.13 2.91
CA LYS A 128 32.15 -6.34 2.29
C LYS A 128 31.16 -7.50 2.25
N MET A 129 30.20 -7.54 3.18
CA MET A 129 29.15 -8.57 3.22
C MET A 129 28.03 -8.29 2.21
N LEU A 130 27.90 -7.04 1.76
CA LEU A 130 26.93 -6.60 0.75
C LEU A 130 27.51 -6.58 -0.67
N GLN A 131 28.80 -6.85 -0.83
CA GLN A 131 29.49 -6.97 -2.12
C GLN A 131 29.53 -8.42 -2.57
#